data_AF-A0A928ZJ66-F1
#
_entry.id   AF-A0A928ZJ66-F1
#
_cell.length_a   1.000
_cell.length_b   1.000
_cell.length_c   1.000
_cell.angle_alpha   90.00
_cell.angle_beta   90.00
_cell.angle_gamma   90.00
#
_symmetry.space_group_name_H-M   'P 1'
#
loop_
_entity.id
_entity.type
_entity.pdbx_description
1 polymer ?
#
loop_
_entity_poly.entity_id
_entity_poly.type
_entity_poly.pdbx_seq_one_letter_code
_entity_poly.pdbx_strand_id
1 'polypeptide(L)'
;MSNLNIYQYLSNLDSLKSILTTLISIAVGSFTTYKVLNTVFKREQILFNNLQRKIKVFYPPYENNKEMEVEFEEIANNRLFNADFRTCDIRKINNIDSKSLVIIGFGSDFNFFESVYVKATQYKIPIIIYTYGKSRVLEPKHWDVLNRYQWYSVCNTPIRLISDIFTILSTFTYEDK
;
A
#
# COMPACT_ATOMS: atom_id res chain seq x y z
N MET A 1 0.48 -1.00 73.46
CA MET A 1 -0.30 -0.50 72.32
C MET A 1 0.55 -0.05 71.12
N SER A 2 1.84 0.29 71.27
CA SER A 2 2.70 0.77 70.17
C SER A 2 3.09 -0.30 69.14
N ASN A 3 3.42 -1.53 69.56
CA ASN A 3 3.90 -2.57 68.64
C ASN A 3 2.84 -3.01 67.61
N LEU A 4 1.56 -3.06 67.99
CA LEU A 4 0.47 -3.46 67.09
C LEU A 4 0.30 -2.48 65.91
N ASN A 5 0.47 -1.17 66.18
CA ASN A 5 0.37 -0.12 65.16
C ASN A 5 1.56 -0.16 64.17
N ILE A 6 2.76 -0.56 64.63
CA ILE A 6 3.94 -0.68 63.77
C ILE A 6 3.78 -1.86 62.80
N TYR A 7 3.29 -3.02 63.28
CA TYR A 7 3.04 -4.18 62.42
C TYR A 7 1.94 -3.92 61.39
N GLN A 8 0.86 -3.22 61.78
CA GLN A 8 -0.19 -2.81 60.84
C GLN A 8 0.36 -1.84 59.78
N TYR A 9 1.21 -0.89 60.16
CA TYR A 9 1.81 0.05 59.22
C TYR A 9 2.77 -0.63 58.23
N LEU A 10 3.62 -1.55 58.70
CA LEU A 10 4.52 -2.33 57.84
C LEU A 10 3.74 -3.23 56.87
N SER A 11 2.70 -3.92 57.36
CA SER A 11 1.81 -4.75 56.52
C SER A 11 1.10 -3.94 55.42
N ASN A 12 0.65 -2.72 55.75
CA ASN A 12 0.03 -1.81 54.79
C ASN A 12 1.03 -1.31 53.74
N LEU A 13 2.28 -1.05 54.13
CA LEU A 13 3.35 -0.65 53.20
C LEU A 13 3.73 -1.77 52.22
N ASP A 14 3.82 -3.01 52.71
CA ASP A 14 4.13 -4.16 51.85
C ASP A 14 2.98 -4.46 50.88
N SER A 15 1.73 -4.32 51.35
CA SER A 15 0.54 -4.41 50.50
C SER A 15 0.53 -3.33 49.40
N LEU A 16 0.87 -2.08 49.75
CA LEU A 16 0.99 -0.98 48.80
C LEU A 16 2.07 -1.22 47.74
N LYS A 17 3.25 -1.70 48.17
CA LYS A 17 4.33 -2.07 47.24
C LYS A 17 3.89 -3.17 46.29
N SER A 18 3.25 -4.21 46.80
CA SER A 18 2.75 -5.34 45.99
C SER A 18 1.74 -4.89 44.93
N ILE A 19 0.80 -4.04 45.33
CA ILE A 19 -0.19 -3.44 44.41
C ILE A 19 0.52 -2.60 43.34
N LEU A 20 1.45 -1.74 43.73
CA LEU A 20 2.19 -0.88 42.81
C LEU A 20 3.03 -1.71 41.82
N THR A 21 3.73 -2.75 42.29
CA THR A 21 4.49 -3.65 41.42
C THR A 21 3.62 -4.41 40.44
N THR A 22 2.41 -4.81 40.88
CA THR A 22 1.44 -5.48 40.01
C THR A 22 0.94 -4.54 38.92
N LEU A 23 0.59 -3.30 39.28
CA LEU A 23 0.15 -2.28 38.33
C LEU A 23 1.24 -1.91 37.31
N ILE A 24 2.49 -1.74 37.76
CA ILE A 24 3.63 -1.49 36.88
C ILE A 24 3.83 -2.67 35.92
N SER A 25 3.76 -3.92 36.41
CA SER A 25 3.93 -5.10 35.59
C SER A 25 2.85 -5.22 34.52
N ILE A 26 1.59 -4.92 34.86
CA ILE A 26 0.47 -4.85 33.92
C ILE A 26 0.71 -3.75 32.87
N ALA A 27 1.13 -2.56 33.30
CA ALA A 27 1.39 -1.45 32.40
C ALA A 27 2.51 -1.76 31.40
N VAL A 28 3.64 -2.31 31.89
CA VAL A 28 4.76 -2.73 31.04
C VAL A 28 4.33 -3.84 30.08
N GLY A 29 3.66 -4.89 30.59
CA GLY A 29 3.16 -5.99 29.76
C GLY A 29 2.18 -5.54 28.68
N SER A 30 1.31 -4.58 28.99
CA SER A 30 0.36 -4.01 28.04
C SER A 30 1.08 -3.20 26.96
N PHE A 31 2.05 -2.37 27.35
CA PHE A 31 2.85 -1.57 26.43
C PHE A 31 3.69 -2.43 25.49
N THR A 32 4.35 -3.47 26.00
CA THR A 32 5.13 -4.40 25.18
C THR A 32 4.24 -5.16 24.20
N THR A 33 3.08 -5.63 24.67
CA THR A 33 2.11 -6.32 23.80
C THR A 33 1.61 -5.39 22.70
N TYR A 34 1.27 -4.15 23.02
CA TYR A 34 0.88 -3.14 22.04
C TYR A 34 1.97 -2.89 20.98
N LYS A 35 3.24 -2.74 21.39
CA LYS A 35 4.37 -2.55 20.47
C LYS A 35 4.55 -3.74 19.52
N VAL A 36 4.43 -4.96 20.03
CA VAL A 36 4.53 -6.19 19.24
C VAL A 36 3.38 -6.27 18.25
N LEU A 37 2.14 -6.10 18.71
CA LEU A 37 0.95 -6.10 17.84
C LEU A 37 1.08 -5.04 16.75
N ASN A 38 1.44 -3.81 17.10
CA ASN A 38 1.61 -2.74 16.13
C ASN A 38 2.70 -3.04 15.09
N THR A 39 3.74 -3.77 15.46
CA THR A 39 4.81 -4.16 14.54
C THR A 39 4.36 -5.29 13.61
N VAL A 40 3.70 -6.32 14.15
CA VAL A 40 3.18 -7.47 13.38
C VAL A 40 2.10 -7.02 12.40
N PHE A 41 1.16 -6.18 12.86
CA PHE A 41 0.03 -5.69 12.09
C PHE A 41 0.34 -4.42 11.26
N LYS A 42 1.60 -3.96 11.24
CA LYS A 42 1.98 -2.75 10.50
C LYS A 42 1.63 -2.84 9.01
N ARG A 43 1.90 -3.99 8.37
CA ARG A 43 1.60 -4.21 6.94
C ARG A 43 0.10 -4.21 6.67
N GLU A 44 -0.69 -4.76 7.59
CA GLU A 44 -2.15 -4.76 7.48
C GLU A 44 -2.71 -3.35 7.64
N GLN A 45 -2.22 -2.56 8.60
CA GLN A 45 -2.60 -1.16 8.75
C GLN A 45 -2.28 -0.35 7.47
N ILE A 46 -1.07 -0.52 6.92
CA ILE A 46 -0.68 0.13 5.65
C ILE A 46 -1.62 -0.31 4.52
N LEU A 47 -1.90 -1.61 4.41
CA LEU A 47 -2.82 -2.16 3.43
C LEU A 47 -4.21 -1.53 3.54
N PHE A 48 -4.82 -1.52 4.73
CA PHE A 48 -6.16 -0.97 4.92
C PHE A 48 -6.22 0.53 4.59
N ASN A 49 -5.21 1.31 4.98
CA ASN A 49 -5.14 2.72 4.62
C ASN A 49 -5.04 2.92 3.10
N ASN A 50 -4.32 2.04 2.42
CA ASN A 50 -4.09 2.12 0.98
C ASN A 50 -5.29 1.61 0.15
N LEU A 51 -6.04 0.65 0.65
CA LEU A 51 -7.26 0.14 0.02
C LEU A 51 -8.39 1.18 -0.02
N GLN A 52 -8.41 2.13 0.94
CA GLN A 52 -9.37 3.24 0.93
C GLN A 52 -9.13 4.21 -0.22
N ARG A 53 -7.87 4.37 -0.65
CA ARG A 53 -7.47 5.26 -1.73
C ARG A 53 -7.74 4.63 -3.09
N LYS A 54 -7.98 5.47 -4.09
CA LYS A 54 -8.38 4.99 -5.42
C LYS A 54 -7.20 4.44 -6.21
N ILE A 55 -7.37 3.29 -6.86
CA ILE A 55 -6.45 2.76 -7.88
C ILE A 55 -6.83 3.38 -9.23
N LYS A 56 -5.87 3.96 -9.96
CA LYS A 56 -6.12 4.54 -11.29
C LYS A 56 -5.53 3.66 -12.38
N VAL A 57 -6.33 3.40 -13.41
CA VAL A 57 -5.92 2.56 -14.53
C VAL A 57 -5.88 3.39 -15.81
N PHE A 58 -4.72 3.39 -16.47
CA PHE A 58 -4.50 3.99 -17.78
C PHE A 58 -4.26 2.91 -18.83
N TYR A 59 -4.89 3.04 -19.99
CA TYR A 59 -4.69 2.13 -21.12
C TYR A 59 -4.37 2.94 -22.38
N PRO A 60 -3.53 2.42 -23.29
CA PRO A 60 -3.10 3.15 -24.46
C PRO A 60 -4.28 3.34 -25.43
N PRO A 61 -4.40 4.52 -26.06
CA PRO A 61 -5.38 4.73 -27.11
C PRO A 61 -5.01 3.88 -28.35
N TYR A 62 -6.00 3.33 -29.04
CA TYR A 62 -5.86 2.63 -30.34
C TYR A 62 -5.43 1.15 -30.35
N GLU A 63 -5.34 0.48 -29.21
CA GLU A 63 -5.16 -0.98 -29.19
C GLU A 63 -6.44 -1.74 -28.81
N ASN A 64 -6.60 -2.93 -29.40
CA ASN A 64 -7.71 -3.84 -29.13
C ASN A 64 -7.49 -4.49 -27.75
N ASN A 65 -7.75 -3.72 -26.70
CA ASN A 65 -7.42 -4.01 -25.29
C ASN A 65 -8.36 -5.03 -24.64
N LYS A 66 -8.88 -6.01 -25.40
CA LYS A 66 -9.78 -7.03 -24.86
C LYS A 66 -9.13 -7.89 -23.78
N GLU A 67 -7.82 -8.18 -23.89
CA GLU A 67 -6.99 -8.87 -22.88
C GLU A 67 -6.60 -8.02 -21.67
N MET A 68 -7.18 -6.83 -21.57
CA MET A 68 -6.93 -5.90 -20.46
C MET A 68 -8.25 -5.44 -19.86
N GLU A 69 -9.31 -5.43 -20.66
CA GLU A 69 -10.68 -5.13 -20.26
C GLU A 69 -11.19 -6.10 -19.20
N VAL A 70 -11.02 -7.40 -19.41
CA VAL A 70 -11.51 -8.43 -18.48
C VAL A 70 -10.83 -8.31 -17.11
N GLU A 71 -9.52 -8.12 -17.12
CA GLU A 71 -8.68 -8.03 -15.94
C GLU A 71 -8.97 -6.77 -15.13
N PHE A 72 -9.19 -5.64 -15.80
CA PHE A 72 -9.57 -4.41 -15.12
C PHE A 72 -11.02 -4.40 -14.66
N GLU A 73 -11.91 -5.11 -15.34
CA GLU A 73 -13.25 -5.38 -14.81
C GLU A 73 -13.20 -6.24 -13.55
N GLU A 74 -12.35 -7.27 -13.50
CA GLU A 74 -12.14 -8.07 -12.29
C GLU A 74 -11.63 -7.21 -11.12
N ILE A 75 -10.66 -6.32 -11.38
CA ILE A 75 -10.16 -5.38 -10.36
C ILE A 75 -11.26 -4.39 -9.92
N ALA A 76 -12.06 -3.88 -10.85
CA ALA A 76 -13.13 -2.93 -10.56
C ALA A 76 -14.32 -3.56 -9.82
N ASN A 77 -14.62 -4.83 -10.11
CA ASN A 77 -15.70 -5.58 -9.47
C ASN A 77 -15.28 -6.15 -8.09
N ASN A 78 -13.98 -6.19 -7.80
CA ASN A 78 -13.50 -6.67 -6.52
C ASN A 78 -13.72 -5.62 -5.42
N ARG A 79 -14.58 -5.95 -4.45
CA ARG A 79 -14.93 -5.08 -3.32
C ARG A 79 -13.75 -4.71 -2.41
N LEU A 80 -12.64 -5.43 -2.52
CA LEU A 80 -11.42 -5.10 -1.77
C LEU A 80 -10.73 -3.85 -2.34
N PHE A 81 -10.87 -3.57 -3.63
CA PHE A 81 -10.18 -2.47 -4.29
C PHE A 81 -11.12 -1.31 -4.59
N ASN A 82 -10.73 -0.11 -4.19
CA ASN A 82 -11.40 1.12 -4.63
C ASN A 82 -10.87 1.51 -6.02
N ALA A 83 -11.24 0.80 -7.07
CA ALA A 83 -10.78 1.12 -8.43
C ALA A 83 -11.56 2.31 -9.01
N ASP A 84 -10.85 3.26 -9.61
CA ASP A 84 -11.44 4.32 -10.42
C ASP A 84 -11.64 3.85 -11.86
N PHE A 85 -12.54 4.48 -12.61
CA PHE A 85 -12.77 4.13 -14.00
C PHE A 85 -11.48 4.23 -14.82
N ARG A 86 -11.20 3.16 -15.59
CA ARG A 86 -10.11 3.09 -16.56
C ARG A 86 -10.22 4.21 -17.58
N THR A 87 -9.10 4.76 -18.02
CA THR A 87 -9.12 5.87 -18.98
C THR A 87 -7.92 5.87 -19.93
N CYS A 88 -8.15 6.17 -21.19
CA CYS A 88 -7.10 6.55 -22.15
C CYS A 88 -6.88 8.07 -22.21
N ASP A 89 -7.60 8.85 -21.42
CA ASP A 89 -7.50 10.31 -21.46
C ASP A 89 -6.32 10.80 -20.62
N ILE A 90 -5.24 11.15 -21.31
CA ILE A 90 -4.02 11.74 -20.73
C ILE A 90 -4.35 12.98 -19.87
N ARG A 91 -5.42 13.73 -20.16
CA ARG A 91 -5.78 14.92 -19.37
C ARG A 91 -6.17 14.57 -17.93
N LYS A 92 -6.64 13.35 -17.68
CA LYS A 92 -6.99 12.88 -16.32
C LYS A 92 -5.77 12.53 -15.47
N ILE A 93 -4.56 12.54 -16.05
CA ILE A 93 -3.30 12.34 -15.33
C ILE A 93 -3.04 13.45 -14.29
N ASN A 94 -3.62 14.65 -14.46
CA ASN A 94 -3.43 15.74 -13.51
C ASN A 94 -4.09 15.51 -12.13
N ASN A 95 -5.01 14.54 -12.02
CA ASN A 95 -5.78 14.26 -10.80
C ASN A 95 -5.39 12.91 -10.17
N ILE A 96 -4.10 12.56 -10.19
CA ILE A 96 -3.59 11.28 -9.65
C ILE A 96 -2.95 11.41 -8.26
N ASP A 97 -2.72 12.63 -7.77
CA ASP A 97 -2.05 12.94 -6.49
C ASP A 97 -2.63 12.25 -5.25
N SER A 98 -3.93 11.96 -5.24
CA SER A 98 -4.66 11.27 -4.15
C SER A 98 -4.80 9.75 -4.34
N LYS A 99 -4.15 9.17 -5.36
CA LYS A 99 -4.30 7.75 -5.74
C LYS A 99 -3.27 6.87 -5.05
N SER A 100 -3.66 5.63 -4.73
CA SER A 100 -2.78 4.64 -4.09
C SER A 100 -2.03 3.71 -5.03
N LEU A 101 -2.29 3.80 -6.32
CA LEU A 101 -1.58 3.03 -7.33
C LEU A 101 -1.98 3.53 -8.70
N VAL A 102 -1.01 3.59 -9.61
CA VAL A 102 -1.28 3.77 -11.03
C VAL A 102 -0.94 2.48 -11.77
N ILE A 103 -1.90 1.93 -12.49
CA ILE A 103 -1.66 0.81 -13.41
C ILE A 103 -1.64 1.37 -14.83
N ILE A 104 -0.57 1.10 -15.57
CA ILE A 104 -0.35 1.56 -16.93
C ILE A 104 -0.31 0.36 -17.85
N GLY A 105 -1.28 0.29 -18.75
CA GLY A 105 -1.25 -0.62 -19.89
C GLY A 105 -0.12 -0.25 -20.85
N PHE A 106 0.76 -1.20 -21.14
CA PHE A 106 1.84 -1.02 -22.09
C PHE A 106 1.51 -1.67 -23.44
N GLY A 107 1.19 -0.81 -24.41
CA GLY A 107 0.98 -1.16 -25.81
C GLY A 107 2.13 -0.70 -26.70
N SER A 108 1.83 -0.38 -27.94
CA SER A 108 2.76 0.16 -28.95
C SER A 108 3.01 1.68 -28.81
N ASP A 109 2.15 2.41 -28.08
CA ASP A 109 2.29 3.84 -27.86
C ASP A 109 3.20 4.16 -26.66
N PHE A 110 4.48 4.36 -26.96
CA PHE A 110 5.48 4.73 -25.95
C PHE A 110 5.29 6.14 -25.38
N ASN A 111 4.79 7.10 -26.18
CA ASN A 111 4.64 8.49 -25.74
C ASN A 111 3.52 8.62 -24.69
N PHE A 112 2.42 7.88 -24.90
CA PHE A 112 1.35 7.76 -23.91
C PHE A 112 1.90 7.20 -22.59
N PHE A 113 2.63 6.09 -22.69
CA PHE A 113 3.24 5.43 -21.54
C PHE A 113 4.17 6.37 -20.77
N GLU A 114 5.11 7.03 -21.46
CA GLU A 114 6.08 7.93 -20.83
C GLU A 114 5.38 9.11 -20.14
N SER A 115 4.34 9.67 -20.75
CA SER A 115 3.56 10.78 -20.17
C SER A 115 2.90 10.41 -18.84
N VAL A 116 2.26 9.23 -18.78
CA VAL A 116 1.64 8.72 -17.55
C VAL A 116 2.70 8.39 -16.50
N TYR A 117 3.78 7.72 -16.92
CA TYR A 117 4.87 7.33 -16.04
C TYR A 117 5.52 8.54 -15.39
N VAL A 118 5.97 9.53 -16.17
CA VAL A 118 6.63 10.73 -15.65
C VAL A 118 5.76 11.44 -14.62
N LYS A 119 4.45 11.61 -14.88
CA LYS A 119 3.58 12.25 -13.89
C LYS A 119 3.42 11.44 -12.62
N ALA A 120 3.23 10.12 -12.72
CA ALA A 120 3.11 9.26 -11.55
C ALA A 120 4.39 9.30 -10.69
N THR A 121 5.57 9.35 -11.30
CA THR A 121 6.84 9.52 -10.58
C THR A 121 6.97 10.88 -9.89
N GLN A 122 6.47 11.97 -10.50
CA GLN A 122 6.47 13.31 -9.88
C GLN A 122 5.67 13.34 -8.58
N TYR A 123 4.53 12.64 -8.53
CA TYR A 123 3.72 12.51 -7.32
C TYR A 123 4.19 11.40 -6.37
N LYS A 124 5.29 10.70 -6.70
CA LYS A 124 5.80 9.55 -5.95
C LYS A 124 4.75 8.46 -5.73
N ILE A 125 3.93 8.19 -6.73
CA ILE A 125 2.92 7.13 -6.66
C ILE A 125 3.53 5.84 -7.21
N PRO A 126 3.34 4.68 -6.58
CA PRO A 126 3.78 3.40 -7.13
C PRO A 126 3.04 3.05 -8.42
N ILE A 127 3.76 2.40 -9.33
CA ILE A 127 3.31 2.15 -10.70
C ILE A 127 3.34 0.65 -10.99
N ILE A 128 2.28 0.10 -11.56
CA ILE A 128 2.32 -1.23 -12.19
C ILE A 128 2.24 -1.05 -13.69
N ILE A 129 3.13 -1.70 -14.42
CA ILE A 129 3.18 -1.70 -15.88
C ILE A 129 2.64 -3.05 -16.32
N TYR A 130 1.48 -3.04 -16.94
CA TYR A 130 0.82 -4.24 -17.45
C TYR A 130 1.14 -4.39 -18.93
N THR A 131 1.99 -5.35 -19.26
CA THR A 131 2.40 -5.69 -20.63
C THR A 131 1.53 -6.84 -21.16
N TYR A 132 1.08 -6.75 -22.40
CA TYR A 132 0.15 -7.73 -23.00
C TYR A 132 0.37 -7.85 -24.52
N GLY A 133 -0.29 -8.82 -25.16
CA GLY A 133 -0.18 -9.05 -26.60
C GLY A 133 1.25 -9.15 -27.14
N LYS A 134 1.54 -8.40 -28.21
CA LYS A 134 2.87 -8.35 -28.86
C LYS A 134 3.90 -7.53 -28.07
N SER A 135 3.45 -6.74 -27.11
CA SER A 135 4.29 -5.88 -26.26
C SER A 135 4.62 -6.51 -24.91
N ARG A 136 4.53 -7.84 -24.79
CA ARG A 136 4.90 -8.61 -23.59
C ARG A 136 6.35 -8.43 -23.16
N VAL A 137 7.23 -8.03 -24.08
CA VAL A 137 8.65 -7.81 -23.81
C VAL A 137 8.95 -6.32 -24.02
N LEU A 138 9.41 -5.68 -22.95
CA LEU A 138 9.89 -4.31 -22.99
C LEU A 138 11.25 -4.23 -23.69
N GLU A 139 11.40 -3.30 -24.62
CA GLU A 139 12.67 -2.97 -25.27
C GLU A 139 13.64 -2.26 -24.30
N PRO A 140 14.96 -2.28 -24.56
CA PRO A 140 15.96 -1.62 -23.72
C PRO A 140 15.64 -0.16 -23.39
N LYS A 141 15.17 0.61 -24.38
CA LYS A 141 14.80 2.02 -24.21
C LYS A 141 13.68 2.23 -23.17
N HIS A 142 12.80 1.23 -22.99
CA HIS A 142 11.75 1.29 -21.98
C HIS A 142 12.33 1.08 -20.58
N TRP A 143 13.27 0.14 -20.44
CA TRP A 143 13.98 -0.12 -19.18
C TRP A 143 14.77 1.10 -18.70
N ASP A 144 15.37 1.86 -19.62
CA ASP A 144 16.11 3.09 -19.29
C ASP A 144 15.24 4.17 -18.63
N VAL A 145 13.95 4.22 -18.98
CA VAL A 145 12.98 5.11 -18.33
C VAL A 145 12.55 4.52 -16.98
N LEU A 146 12.26 3.23 -16.94
CA LEU A 146 11.77 2.54 -15.75
C LEU A 146 12.76 2.55 -14.59
N ASN A 147 14.04 2.38 -14.88
CA ASN A 147 15.10 2.34 -13.88
C ASN A 147 15.33 3.67 -13.15
N ARG A 148 14.66 4.75 -13.57
CA ARG A 148 14.74 6.07 -12.92
C ARG A 148 13.87 6.18 -11.67
N TYR A 149 12.96 5.23 -11.47
CA TYR A 149 12.06 5.20 -10.33
C TYR A 149 12.14 3.84 -9.65
N GLN A 150 12.12 3.81 -8.32
CA GLN A 150 12.26 2.56 -7.56
C GLN A 150 10.92 1.86 -7.30
N TRP A 151 9.80 2.58 -7.41
CA TRP A 151 8.48 2.06 -7.05
C TRP A 151 7.67 1.69 -8.28
N TYR A 152 8.20 0.76 -9.07
CA TYR A 152 7.48 0.15 -10.18
C TYR A 152 7.48 -1.38 -10.11
N SER A 153 6.45 -2.01 -10.68
CA SER A 153 6.45 -3.43 -11.02
C SER A 153 6.08 -3.61 -12.48
N VAL A 154 6.67 -4.60 -13.14
CA VAL A 154 6.27 -5.03 -14.49
C VAL A 154 5.57 -6.37 -14.36
N CYS A 155 4.34 -6.43 -14.85
CA CYS A 155 3.53 -7.64 -14.88
C CYS A 155 3.06 -7.93 -16.31
N ASN A 156 2.93 -9.20 -16.61
CA ASN A 156 2.55 -9.71 -17.93
C ASN A 156 1.46 -10.79 -17.85
N THR A 157 0.91 -11.02 -16.65
CA THR A 157 -0.13 -12.00 -16.39
C THR A 157 -1.16 -11.46 -15.39
N PRO A 158 -2.45 -11.83 -15.53
CA PRO A 158 -3.52 -11.36 -14.65
C PRO A 158 -3.31 -11.72 -13.17
N ILE A 159 -2.93 -12.96 -12.88
CA ILE A 159 -2.76 -13.43 -11.50
C ILE A 159 -1.63 -12.68 -10.77
N ARG A 160 -0.58 -12.32 -11.51
CA ARG A 160 0.54 -11.53 -10.99
C ARG A 160 0.12 -10.09 -10.74
N LEU A 161 -0.76 -9.51 -11.59
CA LEU A 161 -1.28 -8.16 -11.39
C LEU A 161 -1.96 -8.01 -10.02
N ILE A 162 -2.83 -8.95 -9.64
CA ILE A 162 -3.49 -8.92 -8.32
C ILE A 162 -2.46 -9.05 -7.18
N SER A 163 -1.50 -9.95 -7.32
CA SER A 163 -0.43 -10.14 -6.33
C SER A 163 0.45 -8.89 -6.16
N ASP A 164 0.80 -8.23 -7.26
CA ASP A 164 1.59 -7.00 -7.28
C ASP A 164 0.81 -5.84 -6.66
N ILE A 165 -0.51 -5.74 -6.92
CA ILE A 165 -1.39 -4.76 -6.26
C ILE A 165 -1.32 -4.94 -4.74
N PHE A 166 -1.55 -6.16 -4.22
CA PHE A 166 -1.49 -6.39 -2.77
C PHE A 166 -0.12 -6.13 -2.18
N THR A 167 0.95 -6.50 -2.90
CA THR A 167 2.33 -6.28 -2.45
C THR A 167 2.63 -4.79 -2.32
N ILE A 168 2.26 -4.00 -3.32
CA ILE A 168 2.44 -2.54 -3.30
C ILE A 168 1.58 -1.91 -2.20
N LEU A 169 0.29 -2.25 -2.14
CA LEU A 169 -0.61 -1.65 -1.16
C LEU A 169 -0.26 -2.03 0.28
N SER A 170 0.40 -3.17 0.54
CA SER A 170 0.83 -3.55 1.90
C SER A 170 2.20 -2.99 2.31
N THR A 171 2.99 -2.48 1.36
CA THR A 171 4.37 -2.04 1.60
C THR A 171 4.53 -0.54 1.48
N PHE A 172 3.84 0.09 0.51
CA PHE A 172 4.04 1.50 0.20
C PHE A 172 3.34 2.38 1.24
N THR A 173 4.11 3.14 2.01
CA THR A 173 3.57 4.11 2.96
C THR A 173 3.37 5.44 2.25
N TYR A 174 2.12 5.89 2.15
CA TYR A 174 1.87 7.26 1.74
C TYR A 174 2.14 8.20 2.90
N GLU A 175 2.92 9.24 2.66
CA GLU A 175 2.92 10.41 3.53
C GLU A 175 1.54 11.06 3.39
N ASP A 176 0.74 11.07 4.47
CA ASP A 176 -0.44 11.92 4.53
C ASP A 176 0.05 13.37 4.40
N LYS A 177 -0.31 14.02 3.29
CA LYS A 177 -0.06 15.45 3.08
C LYS A 177 -1.14 16.28 3.76
#